data_AF-A0A6G1HVV0-F1
#
_entry.id   AF-A0A6G1HVV0-F1
#
_cell.length_a   1.000
_cell.length_b   1.000
_cell.length_c   1.000
_cell.angle_alpha   90.00
_cell.angle_beta   90.00
_cell.angle_gamma   90.00
#
_symmetry.space_group_name_H-M   'P 1'
#
loop_
_entity.id
_entity.type
_entity.pdbx_description
1 polymer ?
#
loop_
_entity_poly.entity_id
_entity_poly.type
_entity_poly.pdbx_seq_one_letter_code
_entity_poly.pdbx_strand_id
1 'polypeptide(L)'
;MAMEYQQYYAGYQDSAQSWSTRDADLDTANGDDDENRPPEHPIASMQGPFEESIADSVEHAEYAAAVLRKARSMKPKERRQRLLDTNEPNDSYNARWRANPSARYHPLSKVLAQIAFGVHLLHLQLAKSNEEVVRILQKHVDEVDSFIQRTEEDLDLALADIQERIKLLKVPMEHVDIFDIMLDDKQFRASILEGNEIIEKVVHRTAGLMNDLLVDVGKGKESTVDMSLYLARLDGKWPKDDQPTYERFETMRANTDAWLQCFETLQMKGNSLGVALVQLGSMLNIMSKRAAVANVPPTWINFQHQARHPPIKPDANVPLRSPDQSTRQTPPERPRCLRQRRSSNSPEAGKDIGAAPLRGTPQQA
;
A
#
# COMPACT_ATOMS: atom_id res chain seq x y z
N MET A 1 26.78 -0.97 3.74
CA MET A 1 25.50 -1.45 4.31
C MET A 1 25.18 -2.89 3.93
N ALA A 2 25.43 -3.36 2.70
CA ALA A 2 25.44 -4.80 2.38
C ALA A 2 26.85 -5.44 2.50
N MET A 3 27.94 -4.66 2.37
CA MET A 3 29.29 -5.17 2.68
C MET A 3 29.50 -5.50 4.17
N GLU A 4 28.81 -4.79 5.07
CA GLU A 4 28.75 -5.15 6.50
C GLU A 4 27.99 -6.48 6.68
N TYR A 5 26.94 -6.72 5.90
CA TYR A 5 26.26 -8.02 5.85
C TYR A 5 27.22 -9.12 5.40
N GLN A 6 27.96 -8.95 4.31
CA GLN A 6 28.84 -10.01 3.79
C GLN A 6 30.02 -10.35 4.74
N GLN A 7 30.64 -9.34 5.37
CA GLN A 7 31.62 -9.56 6.44
C GLN A 7 31.01 -10.22 7.70
N TYR A 8 29.73 -9.99 7.94
CA TYR A 8 28.98 -10.60 9.04
C TYR A 8 28.54 -12.04 8.73
N TYR A 9 28.20 -12.39 7.49
CA TYR A 9 27.80 -13.75 7.11
C TYR A 9 28.98 -14.67 6.74
N ALA A 10 30.12 -14.15 6.29
CA ALA A 10 31.30 -14.97 5.99
C ALA A 10 31.87 -15.71 7.23
N GLY A 11 31.69 -15.15 8.44
CA GLY A 11 32.13 -15.83 9.68
C GLY A 11 31.09 -16.77 10.31
N TYR A 12 29.93 -16.97 9.67
CA TYR A 12 28.93 -17.94 10.11
C TYR A 12 29.43 -19.38 9.85
N GLN A 13 30.21 -19.57 8.79
CA GLN A 13 30.78 -20.86 8.35
C GLN A 13 31.91 -21.36 9.26
N ASP A 14 32.77 -20.47 9.77
CA ASP A 14 33.85 -20.84 10.69
C ASP A 14 33.33 -21.43 12.02
N SER A 15 32.17 -20.97 12.50
CA SER A 15 31.59 -21.45 13.77
C SER A 15 30.82 -22.76 13.64
N ALA A 16 30.31 -23.06 12.45
CA ALA A 16 29.60 -24.31 12.15
C ALA A 16 30.55 -25.51 12.00
N GLN A 17 31.83 -25.28 11.68
CA GLN A 17 32.86 -26.33 11.57
C GLN A 17 33.26 -26.96 12.93
N SER A 18 32.92 -26.32 14.06
CA SER A 18 33.31 -26.81 15.39
C SER A 18 32.44 -27.97 15.91
N TRP A 19 31.35 -28.33 15.23
CA TRP A 19 30.40 -29.36 15.69
C TRP A 19 30.17 -30.52 14.72
N SER A 20 31.08 -30.79 13.78
CA SER A 20 31.08 -32.06 13.02
C SER A 20 32.25 -32.94 13.46
N THR A 21 31.89 -33.99 14.17
CA THR A 21 32.67 -34.86 15.05
C THR A 21 33.81 -35.61 14.38
N ARG A 22 34.83 -35.91 15.20
CA ARG A 22 35.66 -37.13 15.12
C ARG A 22 34.80 -38.35 14.74
N ASP A 23 35.03 -38.93 13.57
CA ASP A 23 35.40 -40.34 13.36
C ASP A 23 35.18 -40.74 11.88
N ALA A 24 36.32 -41.02 11.24
CA ALA A 24 36.61 -41.97 10.14
C ALA A 24 35.68 -42.14 8.91
N ASP A 25 36.25 -41.72 7.78
CA ASP A 25 36.50 -42.49 6.54
C ASP A 25 35.45 -42.64 5.41
N LEU A 26 35.87 -42.11 4.25
CA LEU A 26 35.59 -42.49 2.85
C LEU A 26 34.22 -42.15 2.24
N ASP A 27 34.13 -41.07 1.45
CA ASP A 27 34.37 -41.11 0.01
C ASP A 27 34.20 -39.71 -0.63
N THR A 28 35.03 -39.42 -1.63
CA THR A 28 35.16 -38.14 -2.35
C THR A 28 33.99 -37.84 -3.28
N ALA A 29 33.40 -36.62 -3.20
CA ALA A 29 32.99 -35.81 -4.37
C ALA A 29 32.43 -34.42 -3.96
N ASN A 30 33.06 -33.36 -4.49
CA ASN A 30 32.60 -31.96 -4.60
C ASN A 30 32.30 -31.18 -3.31
N GLY A 31 33.34 -30.55 -2.75
CA GLY A 31 33.27 -29.69 -1.56
C GLY A 31 33.33 -28.18 -1.80
N ASP A 32 33.04 -27.68 -3.01
CA ASP A 32 33.23 -26.24 -3.33
C ASP A 32 31.93 -25.45 -3.62
N ASP A 33 30.73 -26.06 -3.49
CA ASP A 33 29.45 -25.40 -3.82
C ASP A 33 28.60 -24.96 -2.60
N ASP A 34 29.06 -25.20 -1.36
CA ASP A 34 28.26 -24.99 -0.15
C ASP A 34 28.55 -23.64 0.56
N GLU A 35 29.71 -23.02 0.31
CA GLU A 35 30.07 -21.76 0.99
C GLU A 35 29.36 -20.51 0.45
N ASN A 36 28.68 -20.59 -0.70
CA ASN A 36 28.10 -19.42 -1.36
C ASN A 36 26.56 -19.46 -1.46
N ARG A 37 25.90 -20.41 -0.78
CA ARG A 37 24.44 -20.48 -0.75
C ARG A 37 23.86 -19.53 0.30
N PRO A 38 22.79 -18.78 -0.02
CA PRO A 38 22.07 -18.00 0.97
C PRO A 38 21.60 -18.87 2.14
N PRO A 39 21.59 -18.34 3.38
CA PRO A 39 21.07 -19.08 4.53
C PRO A 39 19.64 -19.58 4.33
N GLU A 40 19.31 -20.72 4.93
CA GLU A 40 17.95 -21.25 4.95
C GLU A 40 17.06 -20.39 5.84
N HIS A 41 15.92 -19.97 5.28
CA HIS A 41 14.93 -19.11 5.91
C HIS A 41 13.96 -19.96 6.73
N PRO A 42 13.60 -19.56 7.97
CA PRO A 42 12.72 -20.35 8.86
C PRO A 42 11.27 -20.50 8.36
N ILE A 43 10.90 -19.72 7.34
CA ILE A 43 9.61 -19.74 6.68
C ILE A 43 9.85 -20.08 5.21
N ALA A 44 9.45 -21.28 4.79
CA ALA A 44 9.75 -21.80 3.45
C ALA A 44 9.22 -20.91 2.30
N SER A 45 8.03 -20.32 2.45
CA SER A 45 7.45 -19.40 1.46
C SER A 45 8.26 -18.11 1.27
N MET A 46 9.13 -17.77 2.22
CA MET A 46 9.94 -16.55 2.21
C MET A 46 11.38 -16.78 1.76
N GLN A 47 11.81 -18.03 1.52
CA GLN A 47 13.17 -18.32 1.04
C GLN A 47 13.49 -17.56 -0.25
N GLY A 48 12.64 -17.71 -1.26
CA GLY A 48 12.86 -17.05 -2.55
C GLY A 48 12.92 -15.51 -2.46
N PRO A 49 11.93 -14.83 -1.85
CA PRO A 49 11.98 -13.39 -1.62
C PRO A 49 13.24 -12.95 -0.85
N PHE A 50 13.66 -13.74 0.13
CA PHE A 50 14.88 -13.48 0.90
C PHE A 50 16.13 -13.54 0.02
N GLU A 51 16.31 -14.61 -0.76
CA GLU A 51 17.44 -14.78 -1.68
C GLU A 51 17.53 -13.66 -2.71
N GLU A 52 16.40 -13.33 -3.37
CA GLU A 52 16.38 -12.25 -4.36
C GLU A 52 16.72 -10.89 -3.73
N SER A 53 16.29 -10.65 -2.49
CA SER A 53 16.63 -9.41 -1.78
C SER A 53 18.11 -9.27 -1.41
N ILE A 54 18.81 -10.40 -1.18
CA ILE A 54 20.25 -10.42 -1.00
C ILE A 54 20.94 -10.09 -2.33
N ALA A 55 20.53 -10.75 -3.41
CA ALA A 55 21.09 -10.51 -4.75
C ALA A 55 20.90 -9.06 -5.22
N ASP A 56 19.70 -8.50 -5.06
CA ASP A 56 19.38 -7.11 -5.41
C ASP A 56 20.30 -6.09 -4.70
N SER A 57 20.67 -6.39 -3.46
CA SER A 57 21.50 -5.53 -2.62
C SER A 57 22.96 -5.50 -3.06
N VAL A 58 23.42 -6.52 -3.79
CA VAL A 58 24.77 -6.61 -4.36
C VAL A 58 24.84 -5.87 -5.69
N GLU A 59 23.81 -5.98 -6.53
CA GLU A 59 23.86 -5.49 -7.91
C GLU A 59 23.38 -4.03 -8.08
N HIS A 60 22.42 -3.55 -7.28
CA HIS A 60 21.68 -2.31 -7.62
C HIS A 60 21.34 -1.37 -6.44
N ALA A 61 22.12 -1.41 -5.36
CA ALA A 61 21.84 -0.66 -4.13
C ALA A 61 21.65 0.87 -4.32
N GLU A 62 22.51 1.53 -5.09
CA GLU A 62 22.46 3.00 -5.23
C GLU A 62 21.30 3.50 -6.09
N TYR A 63 21.01 2.83 -7.20
CA TYR A 63 19.91 3.20 -8.09
C TYR A 63 18.55 2.96 -7.43
N ALA A 64 18.37 1.79 -6.79
CA ALA A 64 17.15 1.47 -6.06
C ALA A 64 16.90 2.46 -4.91
N ALA A 65 17.94 2.83 -4.17
CA ALA A 65 17.87 3.81 -3.08
C ALA A 65 17.52 5.22 -3.57
N ALA A 66 18.09 5.68 -4.69
CA ALA A 66 17.81 7.00 -5.24
C ALA A 66 16.35 7.15 -5.71
N VAL A 67 15.81 6.12 -6.39
CA VAL A 67 14.42 6.08 -6.85
C VAL A 67 13.45 6.05 -5.67
N LEU A 68 13.71 5.21 -4.67
CA LEU A 68 12.90 5.16 -3.44
C LEU A 68 12.95 6.49 -2.68
N ARG A 69 14.12 7.14 -2.59
CA ARG A 69 14.27 8.43 -1.92
C ARG A 69 13.48 9.54 -2.61
N LYS A 70 13.51 9.61 -3.94
CA LYS A 70 12.71 10.57 -4.72
C LYS A 70 11.20 10.31 -4.55
N ALA A 71 10.80 9.05 -4.53
CA ALA A 71 9.41 8.67 -4.31
C ALA A 71 8.94 9.01 -2.88
N ARG A 72 9.81 8.84 -1.87
CA ARG A 72 9.54 9.18 -0.46
C ARG A 72 9.50 10.69 -0.19
N SER A 73 10.13 11.52 -1.02
CA SER A 73 10.17 12.98 -0.80
C SER A 73 8.93 13.73 -1.28
N MET A 74 8.13 13.16 -2.18
CA MET A 74 6.96 13.84 -2.74
C MET A 74 5.78 13.81 -1.75
N LYS A 75 5.13 14.96 -1.56
CA LYS A 75 3.91 15.05 -0.74
C LYS A 75 2.73 14.34 -1.43
N PRO A 76 1.72 13.88 -0.68
CA PRO A 76 0.57 13.18 -1.25
C PRO A 76 -0.12 13.91 -2.40
N LYS A 77 -0.32 15.23 -2.27
CA LYS A 77 -0.91 16.07 -3.32
C LYS A 77 -0.04 16.15 -4.58
N GLU A 78 1.28 16.21 -4.42
CA GLU A 78 2.22 16.25 -5.55
C GLU A 78 2.23 14.92 -6.30
N ARG A 79 2.18 13.78 -5.58
CA ARG A 79 2.04 12.45 -6.18
C ARG A 79 0.73 12.32 -6.96
N ARG A 80 -0.38 12.77 -6.35
CA ARG A 80 -1.70 12.77 -7.00
C ARG A 80 -1.70 13.63 -8.27
N GLN A 81 -1.15 14.84 -8.19
CA GLN A 81 -1.04 15.73 -9.34
C GLN A 81 -0.20 15.12 -10.45
N ARG A 82 0.99 14.60 -10.14
CA ARG A 82 1.85 13.93 -11.12
C ARG A 82 1.12 12.77 -11.81
N LEU A 83 0.39 11.95 -11.07
CA LEU A 83 -0.39 10.84 -11.64
C LEU A 83 -1.44 11.28 -12.66
N LEU A 84 -2.04 12.46 -12.46
CA LEU A 84 -3.11 12.98 -13.31
C LEU A 84 -2.58 13.82 -14.48
N ASP A 85 -1.51 14.58 -14.26
CA ASP A 85 -0.98 15.55 -15.22
C ASP A 85 0.00 14.90 -16.22
N THR A 86 0.63 13.78 -15.85
CA THR A 86 1.60 13.09 -16.72
C THR A 86 1.06 11.75 -17.24
N ASN A 87 1.55 11.35 -18.41
CA ASN A 87 1.35 10.00 -18.95
C ASN A 87 2.38 9.00 -18.40
N GLU A 88 3.13 9.37 -17.36
CA GLU A 88 4.11 8.46 -16.78
C GLU A 88 3.39 7.32 -16.04
N PRO A 89 3.98 6.11 -16.02
CA PRO A 89 3.48 5.04 -15.16
C PRO A 89 3.50 5.49 -13.70
N ASN A 90 2.52 4.99 -12.92
CA ASN A 90 2.52 5.25 -11.48
C ASN A 90 3.74 4.57 -10.83
N ASP A 91 4.11 5.03 -9.64
CA ASP A 91 5.32 4.59 -8.93
C ASP A 91 5.04 3.64 -7.76
N SER A 92 3.89 2.95 -7.79
CA SER A 92 3.56 1.87 -6.85
C SER A 92 4.58 0.74 -6.90
N TYR A 93 4.60 -0.13 -5.88
CA TYR A 93 5.49 -1.28 -5.91
C TYR A 93 5.12 -2.25 -7.02
N ASN A 94 3.83 -2.50 -7.25
CA ASN A 94 3.35 -3.37 -8.30
C ASN A 94 3.72 -2.83 -9.69
N ALA A 95 3.55 -1.53 -9.95
CA ALA A 95 3.91 -0.95 -11.23
C ALA A 95 5.41 -1.09 -11.51
N ARG A 96 6.25 -0.82 -10.51
CA ARG A 96 7.71 -0.97 -10.62
C ARG A 96 8.14 -2.42 -10.75
N TRP A 97 7.49 -3.32 -10.01
CA TRP A 97 7.74 -4.75 -10.07
C TRP A 97 7.42 -5.32 -11.45
N ARG A 98 6.24 -5.02 -11.99
CA ARG A 98 5.85 -5.42 -13.34
C ARG A 98 6.75 -4.83 -14.43
N ALA A 99 7.34 -3.67 -14.19
CA ALA A 99 8.29 -3.04 -15.11
C ALA A 99 9.70 -3.63 -15.04
N ASN A 100 10.00 -4.50 -14.07
CA ASN A 100 11.30 -5.16 -13.93
C ASN A 100 11.21 -6.64 -14.34
N PRO A 101 11.67 -7.02 -15.56
CA PRO A 101 11.59 -8.40 -16.04
C PRO A 101 12.43 -9.41 -15.24
N SER A 102 13.46 -8.96 -14.53
CA SER A 102 14.30 -9.87 -13.71
C SER A 102 13.72 -10.13 -12.33
N ALA A 103 12.79 -9.30 -11.86
CA ALA A 103 12.25 -9.40 -10.51
C ALA A 103 11.20 -10.51 -10.40
N ARG A 104 11.44 -11.50 -9.54
CA ARG A 104 10.52 -12.64 -9.34
C ARG A 104 9.58 -12.40 -8.17
N TYR A 105 10.06 -11.73 -7.13
CA TYR A 105 9.30 -11.49 -5.90
C TYR A 105 8.91 -10.02 -5.71
N HIS A 106 7.73 -9.84 -5.13
CA HIS A 106 7.19 -8.52 -4.83
C HIS A 106 8.03 -7.78 -3.77
N PRO A 107 8.27 -6.46 -3.89
CA PRO A 107 9.10 -5.71 -2.95
C PRO A 107 8.71 -5.84 -1.47
N LEU A 108 7.41 -5.80 -1.13
CA LEU A 108 6.98 -5.99 0.27
C LEU A 108 7.26 -7.39 0.80
N SER A 109 7.14 -8.42 -0.04
CA SER A 109 7.42 -9.80 0.36
C SER A 109 8.90 -9.98 0.69
N LYS A 110 9.78 -9.33 -0.08
CA LYS A 110 11.23 -9.26 0.20
C LYS A 110 11.53 -8.60 1.54
N VAL A 111 10.93 -7.43 1.79
CA VAL A 111 11.13 -6.69 3.06
C VAL A 111 10.64 -7.52 4.25
N LEU A 112 9.44 -8.12 4.16
CA LEU A 112 8.91 -8.95 5.25
C LEU A 112 9.72 -10.23 5.47
N ALA A 113 10.27 -10.84 4.43
CA ALA A 113 11.21 -11.95 4.55
C ALA A 113 12.48 -11.54 5.32
N GLN A 114 13.07 -10.39 4.99
CA GLN A 114 14.22 -9.86 5.73
C GLN A 114 13.90 -9.59 7.21
N ILE A 115 12.71 -9.07 7.52
CA ILE A 115 12.27 -8.86 8.89
C ILE A 115 12.12 -10.19 9.63
N ALA A 116 11.43 -11.16 9.05
CA ALA A 116 11.21 -12.47 9.65
C ALA A 116 12.55 -13.20 9.93
N PHE A 117 13.48 -13.15 8.98
CA PHE A 117 14.83 -13.69 9.15
C PHE A 117 15.61 -12.96 10.25
N GLY A 118 15.57 -11.62 10.30
CA GLY A 118 16.26 -10.87 11.35
C GLY A 118 15.72 -11.21 12.75
N VAL A 119 14.41 -11.42 12.91
CA VAL A 119 13.82 -11.90 14.17
C VAL A 119 14.33 -13.31 14.51
N HIS A 120 14.48 -14.18 13.50
CA HIS A 120 15.02 -15.53 13.70
C HIS A 120 16.47 -15.51 14.19
N LEU A 121 17.31 -14.63 13.67
CA LEU A 121 18.69 -14.48 14.13
C LEU A 121 18.77 -14.07 15.60
N LEU A 122 17.88 -13.17 16.03
CA LEU A 122 17.77 -12.77 17.43
C LEU A 122 17.28 -13.94 18.30
N HIS A 123 16.30 -14.71 17.81
CA HIS A 123 15.75 -15.85 18.53
C HIS A 123 16.82 -16.92 18.83
N LEU A 124 17.60 -17.29 17.82
CA LEU A 124 18.63 -18.32 17.95
C LEU A 124 19.96 -17.79 18.52
N GLN A 125 20.05 -16.49 18.83
CA GLN A 125 21.29 -15.82 19.26
C GLN A 125 22.45 -16.02 18.28
N LEU A 126 22.15 -16.10 16.98
CA LEU A 126 23.13 -16.31 15.92
C LEU A 126 23.67 -15.00 15.34
N ALA A 127 23.26 -13.89 15.94
CA ALA A 127 23.76 -12.57 15.61
C ALA A 127 25.14 -12.32 16.25
N LYS A 128 26.17 -12.04 15.45
CA LYS A 128 27.44 -11.47 15.97
C LYS A 128 27.26 -10.13 16.72
N SER A 129 26.21 -9.36 16.42
CA SER A 129 25.77 -8.17 17.18
C SER A 129 24.25 -8.00 17.11
N ASN A 130 23.60 -8.08 18.27
CA ASN A 130 22.16 -7.85 18.42
C ASN A 130 21.77 -6.40 18.12
N GLU A 131 22.66 -5.44 18.42
CA GLU A 131 22.46 -4.02 18.12
C GLU A 131 22.38 -3.79 16.62
N GLU A 132 23.27 -4.41 15.86
CA GLU A 132 23.32 -4.25 14.41
C GLU A 132 22.08 -4.85 13.74
N VAL A 133 21.73 -6.09 14.09
CA VAL A 133 20.51 -6.74 13.56
C VAL A 133 19.28 -5.87 13.80
N VAL A 134 19.17 -5.26 14.99
CA VAL A 134 18.01 -4.43 15.33
C VAL A 134 18.02 -3.08 14.65
N ARG A 135 19.19 -2.48 14.44
CA ARG A 135 19.33 -1.29 13.60
C ARG A 135 18.85 -1.57 12.17
N ILE A 136 19.12 -2.75 11.64
CA ILE A 136 18.68 -3.12 10.28
C ILE A 136 17.18 -3.45 10.26
N LEU A 137 16.69 -4.24 11.23
CA LEU A 137 15.26 -4.52 11.38
C LEU A 137 14.44 -3.24 11.45
N GLN A 138 14.91 -2.23 12.20
CA GLN A 138 14.19 -0.96 12.30
C GLN A 138 14.05 -0.27 10.94
N LYS A 139 15.08 -0.32 10.07
CA LYS A 139 14.97 0.22 8.72
C LYS A 139 13.86 -0.49 7.95
N HIS A 140 13.82 -1.81 7.98
CA HIS A 140 12.80 -2.57 7.25
C HIS A 140 11.39 -2.38 7.83
N VAL A 141 11.26 -2.27 9.16
CA VAL A 141 10.01 -1.87 9.84
C VAL A 141 9.56 -0.49 9.34
N ASP A 142 10.47 0.49 9.28
CA ASP A 142 10.17 1.84 8.76
C ASP A 142 9.73 1.80 7.29
N GLU A 143 10.21 0.84 6.49
CA GLU A 143 9.80 0.67 5.10
C GLU A 143 8.36 0.18 4.97
N VAL A 144 7.95 -0.81 5.78
CA VAL A 144 6.57 -1.30 5.82
C VAL A 144 5.64 -0.20 6.33
N ASP A 145 6.00 0.49 7.42
CA ASP A 145 5.23 1.60 7.97
C ASP A 145 5.07 2.74 6.96
N SER A 146 6.16 3.10 6.27
CA SER A 146 6.13 4.13 5.22
C SER A 146 5.24 3.72 4.04
N PHE A 147 5.27 2.44 3.65
CA PHE A 147 4.37 1.93 2.61
C PHE A 147 2.91 2.05 3.03
N ILE A 148 2.57 1.61 4.25
CA ILE A 148 1.20 1.65 4.77
C ILE A 148 0.70 3.09 4.83
N GLN A 149 1.48 3.99 5.43
CA GLN A 149 1.12 5.41 5.56
C GLN A 149 0.89 6.04 4.18
N ARG A 150 1.84 5.84 3.25
CA ARG A 150 1.76 6.43 1.92
C ARG A 150 0.54 5.92 1.15
N THR A 151 0.29 4.63 1.21
CA THR A 151 -0.87 3.99 0.56
C THR A 151 -2.17 4.52 1.14
N GLU A 152 -2.24 4.72 2.46
CA GLU A 152 -3.41 5.32 3.10
C GLU A 152 -3.67 6.74 2.59
N GLU A 153 -2.62 7.58 2.57
CA GLU A 153 -2.70 8.97 2.09
C GLU A 153 -3.15 9.06 0.63
N ASP A 154 -2.60 8.19 -0.22
CA ASP A 154 -2.91 8.16 -1.65
C ASP A 154 -4.36 7.70 -1.90
N LEU A 155 -4.84 6.68 -1.17
CA LEU A 155 -6.23 6.22 -1.26
C LEU A 155 -7.22 7.25 -0.71
N ASP A 156 -6.92 7.89 0.41
CA ASP A 156 -7.82 8.92 0.99
C ASP A 156 -7.95 10.14 0.07
N LEU A 157 -6.83 10.61 -0.51
CA LEU A 157 -6.87 11.70 -1.47
C LEU A 157 -7.62 11.34 -2.74
N ALA A 158 -7.39 10.14 -3.29
CA ALA A 158 -8.10 9.67 -4.47
C ALA A 158 -9.60 9.56 -4.21
N LEU A 159 -10.00 9.00 -3.06
CA LEU A 159 -11.40 8.87 -2.68
C LEU A 159 -12.08 10.23 -2.53
N ALA A 160 -11.44 11.19 -1.86
CA ALA A 160 -11.97 12.54 -1.71
C ALA A 160 -12.15 13.26 -3.05
N ASP A 161 -11.18 13.17 -3.96
CA ASP A 161 -11.25 13.76 -5.30
C ASP A 161 -12.40 13.16 -6.13
N ILE A 162 -12.53 11.83 -6.15
CA ILE A 162 -13.61 11.16 -6.88
C ILE A 162 -14.98 11.49 -6.27
N GLN A 163 -15.10 11.53 -4.94
CA GLN A 163 -16.34 11.90 -4.25
C GLN A 163 -16.77 13.34 -4.54
N GLU A 164 -15.83 14.29 -4.58
CA GLU A 164 -16.15 15.68 -4.91
C GLU A 164 -16.64 15.79 -6.36
N ARG A 165 -16.02 15.07 -7.30
CA ARG A 165 -16.48 15.04 -8.70
C ARG A 165 -17.89 14.46 -8.83
N ILE A 166 -18.18 13.36 -8.13
CA ILE A 166 -19.54 12.80 -8.07
C ILE A 166 -20.53 13.85 -7.56
N LYS A 167 -20.20 14.52 -6.45
CA LYS A 167 -21.05 15.54 -5.84
C LYS A 167 -21.33 16.70 -6.82
N LEU A 168 -20.31 17.18 -7.53
CA LEU A 168 -20.45 18.26 -8.51
C LEU A 168 -21.31 17.84 -9.70
N LEU A 169 -21.07 16.64 -10.27
CA LEU A 169 -21.86 16.13 -11.40
C LEU A 169 -23.28 15.71 -11.00
N LYS A 170 -23.56 15.53 -9.70
CA LYS A 170 -24.90 15.16 -9.24
C LYS A 170 -25.89 16.30 -9.43
N VAL A 171 -25.44 17.55 -9.27
CA VAL A 171 -26.28 18.75 -9.39
C VAL A 171 -27.01 18.83 -10.74
N PRO A 172 -26.34 18.77 -11.91
CA PRO A 172 -27.06 18.78 -13.19
C PRO A 172 -27.93 17.52 -13.37
N MET A 173 -27.57 16.39 -12.75
CA MET A 173 -28.34 15.14 -12.84
C MET A 173 -29.58 15.11 -11.95
N GLU A 174 -29.70 16.01 -10.96
CA GLU A 174 -30.92 16.23 -10.18
C GLU A 174 -31.89 17.18 -10.90
N HIS A 175 -31.38 17.99 -11.84
CA HIS A 175 -32.14 18.98 -12.61
C HIS A 175 -32.12 18.67 -14.12
N VAL A 176 -32.47 17.42 -14.43
CA VAL A 176 -32.38 16.85 -15.79
C VAL A 176 -33.05 17.70 -16.86
N ASP A 177 -34.27 18.19 -16.61
CA ASP A 177 -35.02 18.94 -17.63
C ASP A 177 -34.30 20.22 -18.04
N ILE A 178 -33.71 20.93 -17.06
CA ILE A 178 -32.93 22.14 -17.30
C ILE A 178 -31.64 21.77 -18.04
N PHE A 179 -30.97 20.69 -17.60
CA PHE A 179 -29.76 20.20 -18.25
C PHE A 179 -30.00 19.84 -19.72
N ASP A 180 -31.10 19.16 -20.04
CA ASP A 180 -31.46 18.79 -21.42
C ASP A 180 -31.73 20.03 -22.29
N ILE A 181 -32.42 21.06 -21.75
CA ILE A 181 -32.60 22.35 -22.45
C ILE A 181 -31.25 23.02 -22.71
N MET A 182 -30.33 23.01 -21.73
CA MET A 182 -29.00 23.60 -21.92
C MET A 182 -28.18 22.84 -22.97
N LEU A 183 -28.38 21.52 -23.10
CA LEU A 183 -27.70 20.69 -24.09
C LEU A 183 -28.09 21.02 -25.55
N ASP A 184 -29.17 21.77 -25.80
CA ASP A 184 -29.49 22.26 -27.14
C ASP A 184 -28.42 23.24 -27.65
N ASP A 185 -27.81 24.03 -26.74
CA ASP A 185 -26.69 24.90 -27.09
C ASP A 185 -25.45 24.09 -27.46
N LYS A 186 -24.92 24.34 -28.66
CA LYS A 186 -23.79 23.59 -29.22
C LYS A 186 -22.51 23.79 -28.41
N GLN A 187 -22.27 25.00 -27.87
CA GLN A 187 -21.05 25.29 -27.12
C GLN A 187 -21.09 24.63 -25.75
N PHE A 188 -22.22 24.71 -25.05
CA PHE A 188 -22.45 24.02 -23.78
C PHE A 188 -22.33 22.50 -23.95
N ARG A 189 -22.95 21.93 -24.97
CA ARG A 189 -22.84 20.50 -25.26
C ARG A 189 -21.40 20.06 -25.52
N ALA A 190 -20.64 20.85 -26.30
CA ALA A 190 -19.23 20.56 -26.55
C ALA A 190 -18.40 20.59 -25.26
N SER A 191 -18.63 21.56 -24.37
CA SER A 191 -17.90 21.64 -23.09
C SER A 191 -18.24 20.50 -22.13
N ILE A 192 -19.47 19.98 -22.16
CA ILE A 192 -19.83 18.77 -21.41
C ILE A 192 -19.08 17.54 -21.93
N LEU A 193 -19.00 17.36 -23.26
CA LEU A 193 -18.28 16.23 -23.84
C LEU A 193 -16.77 16.30 -23.54
N GLU A 194 -16.15 17.47 -23.74
CA GLU A 194 -14.74 17.70 -23.41
C GLU A 194 -14.47 17.51 -21.91
N GLY A 195 -15.34 18.05 -21.05
CA GLY A 195 -15.26 17.85 -19.60
C GLY A 195 -15.36 16.38 -19.21
N ASN A 196 -16.25 15.61 -19.84
CA ASN A 196 -16.37 14.18 -19.59
C ASN A 196 -15.10 13.43 -19.99
N GLU A 197 -14.49 13.74 -21.13
CA GLU A 197 -13.21 13.12 -21.54
C GLU A 197 -12.09 13.37 -20.53
N ILE A 198 -12.01 14.58 -19.94
CA ILE A 198 -11.04 14.91 -18.90
C ILE A 198 -11.30 14.07 -17.64
N ILE A 199 -12.55 13.96 -17.21
CA ILE A 199 -12.90 13.18 -16.02
C ILE A 199 -12.68 11.67 -16.27
N GLU A 200 -12.96 11.17 -17.46
CA GLU A 200 -12.69 9.77 -17.84
C GLU A 200 -11.19 9.43 -17.74
N LYS A 201 -10.30 10.35 -18.16
CA LYS A 201 -8.85 10.19 -17.95
C LYS A 201 -8.51 10.09 -16.47
N VAL A 202 -9.11 10.95 -15.63
CA VAL A 202 -8.94 10.89 -14.16
C VAL A 202 -9.42 9.56 -13.60
N VAL A 203 -10.58 9.07 -14.03
CA VAL A 203 -11.13 7.76 -13.62
C VAL A 203 -10.17 6.64 -14.00
N HIS A 204 -9.71 6.60 -15.25
CA HIS A 204 -8.81 5.56 -15.73
C HIS A 204 -7.47 5.55 -14.97
N ARG A 205 -6.84 6.71 -14.81
CA ARG A 205 -5.56 6.88 -14.09
C ARG A 205 -5.68 6.49 -12.61
N THR A 206 -6.80 6.85 -11.98
CA THR A 206 -7.08 6.54 -10.57
C THR A 206 -7.38 5.05 -10.37
N ALA A 207 -8.17 4.44 -11.25
CA ALA A 207 -8.43 3.01 -11.22
C ALA A 207 -7.14 2.19 -11.39
N GLY A 208 -6.26 2.61 -12.30
CA GLY A 208 -4.95 2.00 -12.49
C GLY A 208 -4.10 2.02 -11.21
N LEU A 209 -3.96 3.19 -10.57
CA LEU A 209 -3.26 3.30 -9.28
C LEU A 209 -3.92 2.42 -8.21
N MET A 210 -5.24 2.49 -8.06
CA MET A 210 -5.98 1.73 -7.05
C MET A 210 -5.74 0.21 -7.19
N ASN A 211 -5.82 -0.31 -8.41
CA ASN A 211 -5.59 -1.73 -8.67
C ASN A 211 -4.16 -2.15 -8.30
N ASP A 212 -3.18 -1.32 -8.65
CA ASP A 212 -1.78 -1.58 -8.28
C ASP A 212 -1.58 -1.58 -6.75
N LEU A 213 -2.13 -0.58 -6.05
CA LEU A 213 -2.06 -0.50 -4.59
C LEU A 213 -2.77 -1.68 -3.90
N LEU A 214 -3.89 -2.16 -4.45
CA LEU A 214 -4.58 -3.34 -3.90
C LEU A 214 -3.77 -4.62 -4.08
N VAL A 215 -2.99 -4.76 -5.16
CA VAL A 215 -2.03 -5.86 -5.31
C VAL A 215 -0.90 -5.73 -4.28
N ASP A 216 -0.35 -4.53 -4.11
CA ASP A 216 0.70 -4.27 -3.12
C ASP A 216 0.22 -4.63 -1.70
N VAL A 217 -0.97 -4.15 -1.31
CA VAL A 217 -1.62 -4.44 -0.03
C VAL A 217 -1.85 -5.93 0.14
N GLY A 218 -2.30 -6.63 -0.91
CA GLY A 218 -2.49 -8.08 -0.89
C GLY A 218 -1.19 -8.84 -0.62
N LYS A 219 -0.11 -8.46 -1.31
CA LYS A 219 1.22 -9.08 -1.13
C LYS A 219 1.82 -8.78 0.24
N GLY A 220 1.65 -7.56 0.73
CA GLY A 220 2.02 -7.20 2.10
C GLY A 220 1.27 -8.06 3.12
N LYS A 221 -0.06 -8.14 3.01
CA LYS A 221 -0.90 -8.94 3.91
C LYS A 221 -0.52 -10.42 3.91
N GLU A 222 -0.36 -11.02 2.73
CA GLU A 222 0.04 -12.44 2.56
C GLU A 222 1.33 -12.74 3.32
N SER A 223 2.38 -11.95 3.08
CA SER A 223 3.67 -12.12 3.76
C SER A 223 3.61 -11.82 5.26
N THR A 224 2.77 -10.87 5.71
CA THR A 224 2.59 -10.59 7.14
C THR A 224 1.84 -11.72 7.85
N VAL A 225 0.90 -12.39 7.19
CA VAL A 225 0.22 -13.59 7.75
C VAL A 225 1.23 -14.70 7.98
N ASP A 226 2.08 -15.00 7.01
CA ASP A 226 3.15 -16.01 7.15
C ASP A 226 4.10 -15.68 8.31
N MET A 227 4.48 -14.40 8.44
CA MET A 227 5.29 -13.92 9.55
C MET A 227 4.58 -14.07 10.91
N SER A 228 3.28 -13.73 10.99
CA SER A 228 2.48 -13.86 12.21
C SER A 228 2.41 -15.33 12.67
N LEU A 229 2.17 -16.26 11.74
CA LEU A 229 2.17 -17.69 12.03
C LEU A 229 3.52 -18.17 12.55
N TYR A 230 4.62 -17.65 12.00
CA TYR A 230 5.96 -17.95 12.48
C TYR A 230 6.21 -17.41 13.88
N LEU A 231 5.89 -16.13 14.16
CA LEU A 231 6.06 -15.54 15.49
C LEU A 231 5.25 -16.30 16.55
N ALA A 232 4.03 -16.74 16.22
CA ALA A 232 3.22 -17.57 17.11
C ALA A 232 3.89 -18.92 17.45
N ARG A 233 4.69 -19.50 16.53
CA ARG A 233 5.45 -20.74 16.79
C ARG A 233 6.67 -20.54 17.68
N LEU A 234 7.19 -19.31 17.74
CA LEU A 234 8.28 -18.91 18.62
C LEU A 234 7.81 -18.57 20.03
N ASP A 235 6.52 -18.28 20.20
CA ASP A 235 5.94 -17.97 21.50
C ASP A 235 6.20 -19.10 22.51
N GLY A 236 6.63 -18.73 23.71
CA GLY A 236 7.07 -19.65 24.76
C GLY A 236 8.42 -20.36 24.53
N LYS A 237 9.05 -20.23 23.36
CA LYS A 237 10.38 -20.80 23.06
C LYS A 237 11.51 -19.77 23.16
N TRP A 238 11.18 -18.49 23.26
CA TRP A 238 12.16 -17.42 23.39
C TRP A 238 12.99 -17.57 24.68
N PRO A 239 14.33 -17.38 24.63
CA PRO A 239 15.16 -17.41 25.83
C PRO A 239 14.67 -16.40 26.89
N LYS A 240 14.23 -16.89 28.05
CA LYS A 240 13.66 -16.04 29.12
C LYS A 240 14.71 -15.18 29.84
N ASP A 241 15.97 -15.58 29.75
CA ASP A 241 17.07 -14.90 30.44
C ASP A 241 17.59 -13.69 29.64
N ASP A 242 17.13 -13.48 28.40
CA ASP A 242 17.47 -12.34 27.54
C ASP A 242 16.28 -11.38 27.39
N GLN A 243 16.00 -10.65 28.47
CA GLN A 243 14.90 -9.69 28.56
C GLN A 243 14.92 -8.63 27.43
N PRO A 244 16.05 -7.98 27.08
CA PRO A 244 16.09 -7.00 25.99
C PRO A 244 15.67 -7.57 24.63
N THR A 245 16.06 -8.81 24.32
CA THR A 245 15.74 -9.46 23.05
C THR A 245 14.29 -9.97 23.04
N TYR A 246 13.76 -10.36 24.21
CA TYR A 246 12.34 -10.70 24.38
C TYR A 246 11.41 -9.49 24.20
N GLU A 247 11.75 -8.31 24.73
CA GLU A 247 10.97 -7.08 24.51
C GLU A 247 10.89 -6.69 23.03
N ARG A 248 11.95 -6.99 22.26
CA ARG A 248 11.98 -6.80 20.81
C ARG A 248 11.08 -7.80 20.08
N PHE A 249 11.04 -9.05 20.55
CA PHE A 249 10.10 -10.05 20.03
C PHE A 249 8.63 -9.63 20.24
N GLU A 250 8.27 -9.22 21.45
CA GLU A 250 6.91 -8.74 21.74
C GLU A 250 6.55 -7.49 20.93
N THR A 251 7.51 -6.59 20.73
CA THR A 251 7.36 -5.46 19.81
C THR A 251 7.08 -5.91 18.38
N MET A 252 7.78 -6.94 17.88
CA MET A 252 7.58 -7.43 16.53
C MET A 252 6.24 -8.13 16.34
N ARG A 253 5.72 -8.81 17.38
CA ARG A 253 4.34 -9.33 17.38
C ARG A 253 3.33 -8.20 17.25
N ALA A 254 3.45 -7.18 18.11
CA ALA A 254 2.56 -6.03 18.10
C ALA A 254 2.58 -5.29 16.74
N ASN A 255 3.76 -5.12 16.14
CA ASN A 255 3.89 -4.54 14.80
C ASN A 255 3.18 -5.41 13.74
N THR A 256 3.39 -6.73 13.78
CA THR A 256 2.79 -7.67 12.83
C THR A 256 1.26 -7.63 12.90
N ASP A 257 0.68 -7.63 14.11
CA ASP A 257 -0.75 -7.54 14.32
C ASP A 257 -1.31 -6.18 13.83
N ALA A 258 -0.60 -5.08 14.13
CA ALA A 258 -0.98 -3.75 13.66
C ALA A 258 -0.95 -3.66 12.13
N TRP A 259 0.08 -4.21 11.48
CA TRP A 259 0.18 -4.24 10.02
C TRP A 259 -0.97 -5.01 9.38
N LEU A 260 -1.37 -6.16 9.93
CA LEU A 260 -2.52 -6.93 9.42
C LEU A 260 -3.80 -6.08 9.43
N GLN A 261 -4.09 -5.40 10.53
CA GLN A 261 -5.25 -4.50 10.63
C GLN A 261 -5.15 -3.32 9.66
N CYS A 262 -3.94 -2.78 9.45
CA CYS A 262 -3.70 -1.72 8.49
C CYS A 262 -3.97 -2.21 7.06
N PHE A 263 -3.46 -3.38 6.66
CA PHE A 263 -3.71 -3.92 5.32
C PHE A 263 -5.20 -4.18 5.08
N GLU A 264 -5.95 -4.64 6.07
CA GLU A 264 -7.41 -4.80 5.99
C GLU A 264 -8.11 -3.45 5.79
N THR A 265 -7.70 -2.43 6.53
CA THR A 265 -8.21 -1.08 6.39
C THR A 265 -7.93 -0.51 5.01
N LEU A 266 -6.71 -0.69 4.49
CA LEU A 266 -6.32 -0.26 3.15
C LEU A 266 -7.14 -0.99 2.07
N GLN A 267 -7.40 -2.28 2.24
CA GLN A 267 -8.24 -3.05 1.32
C GLN A 267 -9.68 -2.52 1.29
N MET A 268 -10.27 -2.22 2.44
CA MET A 268 -11.60 -1.60 2.52
C MET A 268 -11.65 -0.21 1.87
N LYS A 269 -10.62 0.61 2.07
CA LYS A 269 -10.50 1.93 1.41
C LYS A 269 -10.40 1.80 -0.10
N GLY A 270 -9.55 0.89 -0.60
CA GLY A 270 -9.42 0.62 -2.03
C GLY A 270 -10.73 0.14 -2.64
N ASN A 271 -11.44 -0.77 -1.98
CA ASN A 271 -12.77 -1.22 -2.45
C ASN A 271 -13.79 -0.07 -2.48
N SER A 272 -13.78 0.80 -1.47
CA SER A 272 -14.66 1.99 -1.41
C SER A 272 -14.37 2.96 -2.56
N LEU A 273 -13.08 3.18 -2.88
CA LEU A 273 -12.67 3.94 -4.06
C LEU A 273 -13.15 3.28 -5.36
N GLY A 274 -13.08 1.96 -5.46
CA GLY A 274 -13.59 1.22 -6.61
C GLY A 274 -15.08 1.44 -6.85
N VAL A 275 -15.90 1.39 -5.80
CA VAL A 275 -17.33 1.70 -5.86
C VAL A 275 -17.56 3.13 -6.35
N ALA A 276 -16.83 4.10 -5.79
CA ALA A 276 -16.95 5.51 -6.19
C ALA A 276 -16.56 5.73 -7.67
N LEU A 277 -15.50 5.07 -8.15
CA LEU A 277 -15.07 5.15 -9.55
C LEU A 277 -16.15 4.61 -10.51
N VAL A 278 -16.79 3.49 -10.17
CA VAL A 278 -17.90 2.93 -10.96
C VAL A 278 -19.09 3.89 -10.98
N GLN A 279 -19.44 4.49 -9.85
CA GLN A 279 -20.52 5.48 -9.76
C GLN A 279 -20.23 6.70 -10.65
N LEU A 280 -19.02 7.26 -10.56
CA LEU A 280 -18.61 8.39 -11.40
C LEU A 280 -18.66 8.02 -12.88
N GLY A 281 -18.12 6.86 -13.28
CA GLY A 281 -18.17 6.38 -14.66
C GLY A 281 -19.61 6.22 -15.18
N SER A 282 -20.53 5.73 -14.35
CA SER A 282 -21.95 5.64 -14.71
C SER A 282 -22.58 7.01 -14.95
N MET A 283 -22.26 8.02 -14.14
CA MET A 283 -22.76 9.38 -14.32
C MET A 283 -22.25 10.00 -15.63
N LEU A 284 -20.96 9.85 -15.93
CA LEU A 284 -20.35 10.31 -17.18
C LEU A 284 -21.05 9.68 -18.38
N ASN A 285 -21.30 8.36 -18.35
CA ASN A 285 -22.02 7.66 -19.42
C ASN A 285 -23.45 8.20 -19.62
N ILE A 286 -24.17 8.49 -18.55
CA ILE A 286 -25.52 9.08 -18.63
C ILE A 286 -25.45 10.47 -19.29
N MET A 287 -24.52 11.31 -18.85
CA MET A 287 -24.33 12.66 -19.39
C MET A 287 -23.94 12.63 -20.87
N SER A 288 -22.98 11.77 -21.26
CA SER A 288 -22.54 11.62 -22.65
C SER A 288 -23.68 11.12 -23.56
N LYS A 289 -24.52 10.20 -23.09
CA LYS A 289 -25.70 9.74 -23.86
C LYS A 289 -26.71 10.87 -24.09
N ARG A 290 -26.99 11.68 -23.07
CA ARG A 290 -27.90 12.83 -23.20
C ARG A 290 -27.36 13.87 -24.18
N ALA A 291 -26.08 14.20 -24.06
CA ALA A 291 -25.40 15.08 -25.02
C ALA A 291 -25.46 14.51 -26.45
N ALA A 292 -25.29 13.20 -26.64
CA ALA A 292 -25.40 12.59 -27.96
C ALA A 292 -26.82 12.68 -28.56
N VAL A 293 -27.87 12.52 -27.75
CA VAL A 293 -29.27 12.66 -28.20
C VAL A 293 -29.57 14.09 -28.65
N ALA A 294 -29.13 15.10 -27.89
CA ALA A 294 -29.27 16.52 -28.26
C ALA A 294 -28.52 16.91 -29.54
N ASN A 295 -27.59 16.06 -30.01
CA ASN A 295 -26.86 16.29 -31.25
C ASN A 295 -27.58 15.76 -32.50
N VAL A 296 -28.70 15.03 -32.35
CA VAL A 296 -29.49 14.52 -33.46
C VAL A 296 -30.46 15.60 -33.95
N PRO A 297 -30.46 15.99 -35.24
CA PRO A 297 -31.41 16.96 -35.77
C PRO A 297 -32.87 16.48 -35.57
N PRO A 298 -33.81 17.37 -35.20
CA PRO A 298 -35.22 17.02 -35.01
C PRO A 298 -35.85 16.29 -36.21
N THR A 299 -35.35 16.54 -37.43
CA THR A 299 -35.79 15.92 -38.67
C THR A 299 -35.51 14.41 -38.75
N TRP A 300 -34.60 13.86 -37.95
CA TRP A 300 -34.20 12.45 -38.00
C TRP A 300 -34.88 11.59 -36.92
N ILE A 301 -35.35 12.21 -35.82
CA ILE A 301 -36.06 11.53 -34.73
C ILE A 301 -37.42 11.00 -35.22
N ASN A 302 -38.08 11.71 -36.14
CA ASN A 302 -39.37 11.30 -36.71
C ASN A 302 -39.31 10.05 -37.61
N PHE A 303 -38.14 9.68 -38.14
CA PHE A 303 -38.00 8.49 -39.00
C PHE A 303 -37.84 7.18 -38.20
N GLN A 304 -37.35 7.23 -36.95
CA GLN A 304 -37.20 6.02 -36.13
C GLN A 304 -38.51 5.57 -35.45
N HIS A 305 -39.43 6.49 -35.16
CA HIS A 305 -40.71 6.16 -34.53
C HIS A 305 -41.76 5.56 -35.49
N GLN A 306 -41.57 5.66 -36.82
CA GLN A 306 -42.51 5.07 -37.79
C GLN A 306 -42.25 3.60 -38.14
N ALA A 307 -41.09 3.04 -37.80
CA ALA A 307 -40.70 1.69 -38.22
C ALA A 307 -40.97 0.56 -37.20
N ARG A 308 -41.61 0.84 -36.05
CA ARG A 308 -41.77 -0.17 -34.98
C ARG A 308 -43.15 -0.24 -34.33
N HIS A 309 -44.24 -0.42 -35.09
CA HIS A 309 -45.49 -0.97 -34.50
C HIS A 309 -46.32 -1.75 -35.52
N PRO A 310 -46.52 -3.07 -35.37
CA PRO A 310 -47.81 -3.70 -35.67
C PRO A 310 -48.74 -3.58 -34.44
N PRO A 311 -50.07 -3.52 -34.63
CA PRO A 311 -51.00 -3.22 -33.55
C PRO A 311 -51.25 -4.43 -32.64
N ILE A 312 -51.11 -4.25 -31.32
CA ILE A 312 -51.51 -5.24 -30.30
C ILE A 312 -52.70 -4.67 -29.50
N LYS A 313 -53.75 -5.49 -29.38
CA LYS A 313 -55.00 -5.23 -28.65
C LYS A 313 -54.78 -5.24 -27.12
N PRO A 314 -55.61 -4.55 -26.33
CA PRO A 314 -55.43 -4.48 -24.89
C PRO A 314 -56.08 -5.68 -24.19
N ASP A 315 -55.37 -6.28 -23.24
CA ASP A 315 -55.98 -7.15 -22.23
C ASP A 315 -55.43 -6.88 -20.84
N ALA A 316 -56.29 -7.14 -19.85
CA ALA A 316 -56.31 -6.55 -18.52
C ALA A 316 -55.47 -7.26 -17.45
N ASN A 317 -55.26 -6.53 -16.35
CA ASN A 317 -55.05 -6.96 -14.95
C ASN A 317 -53.85 -7.85 -14.58
N VAL A 318 -52.86 -7.28 -13.85
CA VAL A 318 -52.15 -7.96 -12.74
C VAL A 318 -51.77 -6.93 -11.64
N PRO A 319 -51.91 -7.23 -10.33
CA PRO A 319 -51.72 -6.27 -9.23
C PRO A 319 -50.25 -6.04 -8.83
N LEU A 320 -50.02 -4.82 -8.34
CA LEU A 320 -48.77 -4.30 -7.79
C LEU A 320 -48.45 -4.95 -6.42
N ARG A 321 -47.25 -5.52 -6.26
CA ARG A 321 -46.73 -6.04 -4.98
C ARG A 321 -45.53 -5.21 -4.54
N SER A 322 -45.66 -4.54 -3.40
CA SER A 322 -44.59 -3.81 -2.71
C SER A 322 -43.56 -4.77 -2.10
N PRO A 323 -42.31 -4.31 -1.90
CA PRO A 323 -41.55 -4.78 -0.74
C PRO A 323 -40.98 -3.66 0.12
N ASP A 324 -40.75 -4.12 1.34
CA ASP A 324 -40.53 -3.47 2.62
C ASP A 324 -39.20 -2.71 2.79
N GLN A 325 -39.24 -1.91 3.85
CA GLN A 325 -38.16 -1.18 4.49
C GLN A 325 -37.02 -2.11 4.96
N SER A 326 -35.77 -1.64 4.82
CA SER A 326 -34.65 -2.18 5.59
C SER A 326 -33.79 -1.06 6.16
N THR A 327 -33.47 -1.26 7.43
CA THR A 327 -32.85 -0.42 8.46
C THR A 327 -31.49 0.19 8.10
N ARG A 328 -31.35 1.49 8.35
CA ARG A 328 -30.06 2.20 8.41
C ARG A 328 -29.25 1.72 9.62
N GLN A 329 -28.09 1.14 9.37
CA GLN A 329 -27.03 0.98 10.36
C GLN A 329 -25.98 2.07 10.16
N THR A 330 -25.62 2.75 11.25
CA THR A 330 -24.55 3.76 11.32
C THR A 330 -23.17 3.08 11.29
N PRO A 331 -22.16 3.64 10.58
CA PRO A 331 -20.83 3.06 10.56
C PRO A 331 -20.08 3.27 11.89
N PRO A 332 -19.29 2.29 12.34
CA PRO A 332 -18.41 2.44 13.51
C PRO A 332 -17.21 3.34 13.20
N GLU A 333 -16.67 3.95 14.24
CA GLU A 333 -15.55 4.90 14.21
C GLU A 333 -14.25 4.27 13.64
N ARG A 334 -13.46 5.11 12.94
CA ARG A 334 -12.25 4.71 12.21
C ARG A 334 -11.05 4.47 13.14
N PRO A 335 -10.33 3.34 13.02
CA PRO A 335 -8.99 3.21 13.58
C PRO A 335 -8.02 4.14 12.84
N ARG A 336 -7.16 4.86 13.59
CA ARG A 336 -6.02 5.61 13.03
C ARG A 336 -4.78 4.72 13.08
N CYS A 337 -4.30 4.28 11.91
CA CYS A 337 -3.31 3.21 11.74
C CYS A 337 -1.95 3.42 12.43
N LEU A 338 -1.41 4.64 12.52
CA LEU A 338 0.02 4.84 12.90
C LEU A 338 0.30 5.99 13.89
N ARG A 339 -0.70 6.55 14.57
CA ARG A 339 -0.49 7.79 15.36
C ARG A 339 0.16 7.60 16.74
N GLN A 340 0.37 6.38 17.22
CA GLN A 340 0.76 6.15 18.62
C GLN A 340 2.26 5.94 18.89
N ARG A 341 3.12 5.77 17.87
CA ARG A 341 4.51 5.31 18.12
C ARG A 341 5.60 6.37 18.16
N ARG A 342 5.31 7.64 17.89
CA ARG A 342 6.34 8.71 17.93
C ARG A 342 6.66 9.26 19.33
N SER A 343 6.09 8.72 20.42
CA SER A 343 6.19 9.33 21.76
C SER A 343 7.06 8.60 22.78
N SER A 344 7.82 7.56 22.42
CA SER A 344 8.67 6.87 23.40
C SER A 344 9.96 6.39 22.76
N ASN A 345 10.98 7.24 22.78
CA ASN A 345 12.39 6.92 23.11
C ASN A 345 13.33 8.03 22.63
N SER A 346 13.51 9.07 23.47
CA SER A 346 14.74 9.86 23.52
C SER A 346 15.26 9.79 24.95
N PRO A 347 16.49 9.32 25.20
CA PRO A 347 17.14 9.53 26.49
C PRO A 347 17.71 10.96 26.52
N GLU A 348 17.05 11.85 27.25
CA GLU A 348 17.63 13.14 27.66
C GLU A 348 18.75 12.87 28.66
N ALA A 349 19.96 13.29 28.31
CA ALA A 349 21.10 13.34 29.20
C ALA A 349 20.83 14.40 30.29
N GLY A 350 20.93 13.98 31.55
CA GLY A 350 20.79 14.83 32.71
C GLY A 350 21.81 15.97 32.73
N LYS A 351 21.33 17.16 33.08
CA LYS A 351 22.13 18.23 33.68
C LYS A 351 21.47 18.64 34.98
N ASP A 352 22.14 18.29 36.07
CA ASP A 352 21.82 18.74 37.42
C ASP A 352 21.96 20.26 37.56
N ILE A 353 20.83 20.88 37.87
CA ILE A 353 20.57 21.78 39.01
C ILE A 353 21.76 22.58 39.57
N GLY A 354 21.70 23.90 39.37
CA GLY A 354 22.34 24.91 40.21
C GLY A 354 21.43 26.12 40.34
N ALA A 355 20.91 26.35 41.54
CA ALA A 355 19.83 27.28 41.87
C ALA A 355 20.18 28.78 41.70
N ALA A 356 19.16 29.57 41.36
CA ALA A 356 19.10 31.03 41.37
C ALA A 356 18.99 31.58 42.83
N PRO A 357 19.05 32.92 43.14
CA PRO A 357 18.10 33.91 42.58
C PRO A 357 18.57 35.38 42.41
N LEU A 358 17.96 36.02 41.41
CA LEU A 358 17.38 37.38 41.32
C LEU A 358 17.89 38.54 42.20
N ARG A 359 18.31 39.62 41.51
CA ARG A 359 18.10 41.09 41.71
C ARG A 359 19.36 41.82 41.21
N GLY A 360 19.38 42.97 40.56
CA GLY A 360 18.40 43.91 40.03
C GLY A 360 19.22 44.99 39.29
N THR A 361 18.66 45.64 38.27
CA THR A 361 19.23 46.86 37.66
C THR A 361 19.11 48.04 38.63
N PRO A 362 20.03 49.03 38.57
CA PRO A 362 19.79 50.29 37.83
C PRO A 362 21.00 50.72 36.95
N GLN A 363 20.77 51.36 35.79
CA GLN A 363 21.00 52.80 35.47
C GLN A 363 22.44 53.32 35.72
N GLN A 364 23.15 54.06 34.87
CA GLN A 364 22.90 54.98 33.73
C GLN A 364 24.23 54.99 32.91
N ALA A 365 24.24 55.24 31.60
CA ALA A 365 23.98 56.53 30.96
C ALA A 365 23.47 56.37 29.52
#